data_AF-A0A0F9B7P0-F1
#
_entry.id   AF-A0A0F9B7P0-F1
#
_cell.length_a   1.000
_cell.length_b   1.000
_cell.length_c   1.000
_cell.angle_alpha   90.00
_cell.angle_beta   90.00
_cell.angle_gamma   90.00
#
_symmetry.space_group_name_H-M   'P 1'
#
loop_
_entity.id
_entity.type
_entity.pdbx_description
1 polymer ?
#
loop_
_entity_poly.entity_id
_entity_poly.type
_entity_poly.pdbx_seq_one_letter_code
_entity_poly.pdbx_strand_id
1 'polypeptide(L)'
;VSKCGAEGDVENSSTSSTTTQNCTGGFVRYVGTADITDCYAKGSVCSEGIGHADAEIGGFCGNRHTTSTLTTCYSAGAVYSTGTPTTVAVS
;
A
#
# COMPACT_ATOMS: atom_id res chain seq x y z
N VAL A 1 -8.72 -3.66 14.51
CA VAL A 1 -9.85 -3.48 13.56
C VAL A 1 -10.36 -4.85 13.18
N SER A 2 -11.66 -5.10 13.19
CA SER A 2 -12.18 -6.44 12.85
C SER A 2 -13.47 -6.38 12.06
N LYS A 3 -13.66 -7.36 11.15
CA LYS A 3 -14.91 -7.56 10.37
C LYS A 3 -15.33 -6.36 9.51
N CYS A 4 -14.36 -5.66 8.93
CA CYS A 4 -14.57 -4.49 8.09
C CYS A 4 -14.12 -4.74 6.64
N GLY A 5 -14.62 -3.93 5.71
CA GLY A 5 -14.24 -4.03 4.30
C GLY A 5 -14.09 -2.68 3.64
N ALA A 6 -13.20 -2.61 2.64
CA ALA A 6 -13.10 -1.51 1.70
C ALA A 6 -13.33 -2.04 0.28
N GLU A 7 -14.26 -1.43 -0.45
CA GLU A 7 -14.58 -1.82 -1.83
C GLU A 7 -14.23 -0.76 -2.87
N GLY A 8 -13.95 0.48 -2.43
CA GLY A 8 -13.61 1.57 -3.32
C GLY A 8 -12.18 1.47 -3.85
N ASP A 9 -11.99 1.92 -5.09
CA ASP A 9 -10.68 2.03 -5.69
C ASP A 9 -9.86 3.12 -4.98
N VAL A 10 -8.56 2.88 -4.84
CA VAL A 10 -7.58 3.79 -4.26
C VAL A 10 -6.66 4.26 -5.37
N GLU A 11 -6.75 5.54 -5.71
CA GLU A 11 -5.85 6.19 -6.66
C GLU A 11 -4.95 7.17 -5.94
N ASN A 12 -3.64 6.93 -6.00
CA ASN A 12 -2.62 7.85 -5.53
C ASN A 12 -1.83 8.37 -6.73
N SER A 13 -2.07 9.63 -7.10
CA SER A 13 -1.29 10.34 -8.11
C SER A 13 -0.27 11.24 -7.41
N SER A 14 0.89 10.68 -7.11
CA SER A 14 1.99 11.41 -6.48
C SER A 14 2.92 11.95 -7.56
N THR A 15 2.67 13.16 -8.06
CA THR A 15 3.64 13.84 -8.95
C THR A 15 4.87 14.37 -8.22
N SER A 16 4.98 14.12 -6.90
CA SER A 16 6.04 14.65 -6.06
C SER A 16 7.25 13.74 -6.11
N SER A 17 8.28 14.16 -6.83
CA SER A 17 9.64 13.60 -6.84
C SER A 17 10.40 13.85 -5.52
N THR A 18 9.72 14.28 -4.47
CA THR A 18 10.32 14.51 -3.15
C THR A 18 10.44 13.17 -2.44
N THR A 19 11.53 12.99 -1.70
CA THR A 19 12.02 11.79 -1.00
C THR A 19 11.09 11.20 0.08
N THR A 20 9.78 11.44 0.00
CA THR A 20 8.79 10.95 0.94
C THR A 20 8.31 9.57 0.50
N GLN A 21 8.44 8.58 1.37
CA GLN A 21 7.94 7.22 1.15
C GLN A 21 6.46 7.24 0.76
N ASN A 22 6.16 6.71 -0.44
CA ASN A 22 4.79 6.55 -0.90
C ASN A 22 4.26 5.22 -0.40
N CYS A 23 3.53 5.24 0.71
CA CYS A 23 2.79 4.08 1.18
C CYS A 23 1.34 4.17 0.67
N THR A 24 0.84 3.15 -0.02
CA THR A 24 -0.55 3.08 -0.49
C THR A 24 -1.13 1.71 -0.16
N GLY A 25 -2.30 1.68 0.48
CA GLY A 25 -2.98 0.43 0.84
C GLY A 25 -4.47 0.50 0.55
N GLY A 26 -5.03 -0.57 -0.02
CA GLY A 26 -6.44 -0.64 -0.39
C GLY A 26 -7.42 -0.60 0.79
N PHE A 27 -7.00 -1.08 1.96
CA PHE A 27 -7.75 -0.95 3.21
C PHE A 27 -7.07 0.01 4.19
N VAL A 28 -5.75 -0.08 4.33
CA VAL A 28 -4.98 0.69 5.29
C VAL A 28 -3.62 1.08 4.75
N ARG A 29 -3.26 2.36 4.89
CA ARG A 29 -1.95 2.86 4.46
C ARG A 29 -0.80 2.29 5.28
N TYR A 30 -0.91 2.39 6.61
CA TYR A 30 0.12 2.03 7.56
C TYR A 30 -0.49 1.40 8.81
N VAL A 31 0.09 0.29 9.26
CA VAL A 31 -0.27 -0.38 10.51
C VAL A 31 0.93 -0.38 11.45
N GLY A 32 0.85 0.39 12.54
CA GLY A 32 1.92 0.48 13.54
C GLY A 32 1.85 -0.63 14.60
N THR A 33 0.88 -0.54 15.50
CA THR A 33 0.74 -1.47 16.64
C THR A 33 -0.65 -2.09 16.73
N ALA A 34 -1.47 -1.96 15.68
CA ALA A 34 -2.83 -2.45 15.68
C ALA A 34 -2.92 -3.86 15.09
N ASP A 35 -3.81 -4.67 15.63
CA ASP A 35 -4.20 -5.94 15.04
C ASP A 35 -5.42 -5.74 14.13
N ILE A 36 -5.32 -6.25 12.90
CA ILE A 36 -6.40 -6.22 11.92
C ILE A 36 -6.79 -7.66 11.60
N THR A 37 -8.06 -7.99 11.85
CA THR A 37 -8.55 -9.37 11.71
C THR A 37 -9.83 -9.44 10.89
N ASP A 38 -10.01 -10.51 10.11
CA ASP A 38 -11.24 -10.78 9.36
C ASP A 38 -11.71 -9.59 8.49
N CYS A 39 -10.77 -8.90 7.82
CA CYS A 39 -11.07 -7.72 7.01
C CYS A 39 -10.76 -7.95 5.52
N TYR A 40 -11.33 -7.13 4.63
CA TYR A 40 -11.09 -7.26 3.19
C TYR A 40 -10.90 -5.94 2.44
N ALA A 41 -10.19 -6.01 1.31
CA ALA A 41 -10.06 -4.95 0.31
C ALA A 41 -10.41 -5.48 -1.09
N LYS A 42 -11.40 -4.93 -1.77
CA LYS A 42 -11.78 -5.35 -3.13
C LYS A 42 -11.47 -4.31 -4.21
N GLY A 43 -11.40 -3.04 -3.83
CA GLY A 43 -11.04 -1.97 -4.76
C GLY A 43 -9.60 -2.14 -5.27
N SER A 44 -9.37 -1.65 -6.48
CA SER A 44 -8.05 -1.64 -7.09
C SER A 44 -7.19 -0.55 -6.47
N VAL A 45 -5.88 -0.80 -6.40
CA VAL A 45 -4.89 0.17 -5.91
C VAL A 45 -4.01 0.60 -7.08
N CYS A 46 -4.07 1.88 -7.39
CA CYS A 46 -3.29 2.57 -8.40
C CYS A 46 -2.31 3.53 -7.72
N SER A 47 -1.03 3.48 -8.06
CA SER A 47 -0.07 4.51 -7.63
C SER A 47 0.85 4.93 -8.78
N GLU A 48 0.66 6.17 -9.23
CA GLU A 48 1.39 6.74 -10.36
C GLU A 48 2.48 7.70 -9.87
N GLY A 49 3.53 7.89 -10.68
CA GLY A 49 4.59 8.88 -10.43
C GLY A 49 5.59 8.47 -9.36
N ILE A 50 5.78 7.16 -9.12
CA ILE A 50 6.70 6.69 -8.09
C ILE A 50 8.15 6.95 -8.51
N GLY A 51 8.80 7.88 -7.81
CA GLY A 51 10.18 8.28 -8.05
C GLY A 51 11.20 7.73 -7.04
N HIS A 52 10.82 6.80 -6.16
CA HIS A 52 11.71 6.24 -5.13
C HIS A 52 11.57 4.72 -5.03
N ALA A 53 12.68 4.01 -4.84
CA ALA A 53 12.75 2.57 -4.65
C ALA A 53 12.06 2.03 -3.38
N ASP A 54 11.62 2.90 -2.46
CA ASP A 54 11.08 2.54 -1.14
C ASP A 54 9.57 2.78 -1.08
N ALA A 55 8.90 2.69 -2.24
CA ALA A 55 7.45 2.76 -2.28
C ALA A 55 6.81 1.47 -1.78
N GLU A 56 5.79 1.60 -0.95
CA GLU A 56 5.20 0.51 -0.19
C GLU A 56 3.72 0.40 -0.55
N ILE A 57 3.45 -0.42 -1.57
CA ILE A 57 2.14 -0.52 -2.20
C ILE A 57 1.58 -1.91 -1.96
N GLY A 58 0.38 -1.97 -1.40
CA GLY A 58 -0.29 -3.25 -1.14
C GLY A 58 -1.78 -3.20 -1.38
N GLY A 59 -2.32 -4.32 -1.86
CA GLY A 59 -3.77 -4.44 -2.13
C GLY A 59 -4.62 -4.36 -0.87
N PHE A 60 -4.07 -4.73 0.29
CA PHE A 60 -4.74 -4.58 1.59
C PHE A 60 -4.05 -3.51 2.46
N CYS A 61 -2.75 -3.68 2.69
CA CYS A 61 -1.93 -2.83 3.55
C CYS A 61 -0.69 -2.34 2.81
N GLY A 62 -0.42 -1.04 2.83
CA GLY A 62 0.78 -0.45 2.21
C GLY A 62 2.05 -0.78 2.99
N ASN A 63 2.09 -0.41 4.27
CA ASN A 63 3.18 -0.75 5.17
C ASN A 63 2.68 -1.32 6.50
N ARG A 64 3.32 -2.40 6.94
CA ARG A 64 3.03 -3.05 8.22
C ARG A 64 4.29 -3.06 9.08
N HIS A 65 4.22 -2.43 10.24
CA HIS A 65 5.27 -2.51 11.24
C HIS A 65 5.32 -3.91 11.87
N THR A 66 6.51 -4.36 12.28
CA THR A 66 6.76 -5.73 12.74
C THR A 66 5.93 -6.15 13.95
N THR A 67 5.52 -5.20 14.78
CA THR A 67 4.71 -5.41 15.99
C THR A 67 3.21 -5.52 15.74
N SER A 68 2.75 -5.43 14.49
CA SER A 68 1.33 -5.50 14.15
C SER A 68 0.97 -6.80 13.42
N THR A 69 -0.26 -7.27 13.60
CA THR A 69 -0.74 -8.50 12.95
C THR A 69 -1.87 -8.25 11.96
N LEU A 70 -1.83 -9.02 10.88
CA LEU A 70 -2.92 -9.18 9.91
C LEU A 70 -3.34 -10.65 9.97
N THR A 71 -4.57 -10.94 10.36
CA THR A 71 -5.07 -12.32 10.50
C THR A 71 -6.36 -12.49 9.72
N THR A 72 -6.46 -13.53 8.90
CA THR A 72 -7.67 -13.83 8.11
C THR A 72 -8.13 -12.63 7.26
N CYS A 73 -7.19 -11.88 6.69
CA CYS A 73 -7.49 -10.73 5.82
C CYS A 73 -7.18 -11.06 4.36
N TYR A 74 -7.92 -10.49 3.42
CA TYR A 74 -7.66 -10.70 1.99
C TYR A 74 -7.82 -9.42 1.15
N SER A 75 -7.10 -9.37 0.03
CA SER A 75 -7.31 -8.39 -1.03
C SER A 75 -7.65 -9.08 -2.34
N ALA A 76 -8.60 -8.53 -3.11
CA ALA A 76 -9.03 -9.08 -4.40
C ALA A 76 -8.87 -8.10 -5.57
N GLY A 77 -8.69 -6.80 -5.29
CA GLY A 77 -8.49 -5.78 -6.33
C GLY A 77 -7.11 -5.88 -6.99
N ALA A 78 -7.01 -5.34 -8.21
CA ALA A 78 -5.73 -5.24 -8.90
C ALA A 78 -4.81 -4.25 -8.17
N VAL A 79 -3.51 -4.51 -8.17
CA VAL A 79 -2.50 -3.58 -7.64
C VAL A 79 -1.54 -3.25 -8.77
N TYR A 80 -1.45 -1.97 -9.11
CA TYR A 80 -0.56 -1.49 -10.15
C TYR A 80 0.11 -0.19 -9.73
N SER A 81 1.33 -0.02 -10.20
CA SER A 81 2.08 1.19 -10.00
C SER A 81 2.92 1.53 -11.21
N THR A 82 3.00 2.81 -11.52
CA THR A 82 3.90 3.35 -12.52
C THR A 82 4.91 4.28 -11.84
N GLY A 83 6.16 4.17 -12.28
CA GLY A 83 7.27 4.88 -11.69
C GLY A 83 8.58 4.45 -12.30
N THR A 84 9.60 5.28 -12.14
CA THR A 84 10.96 4.94 -12.57
C THR A 84 11.67 4.36 -11.35
N PRO A 85 12.01 3.05 -11.32
CA PRO A 85 12.80 2.51 -10.24
C PRO A 85 14.10 3.31 -10.15
N THR A 86 14.38 3.91 -9.00
CA THR A 86 15.70 4.49 -8.73
C THR A 86 16.65 3.33 -8.47
N THR A 87 17.00 2.57 -9.50
CA THR A 87 18.22 1.77 -9.46
C THR A 87 19.35 2.77 -9.30
N VAL A 88 19.93 2.84 -8.11
CA VAL A 88 21.30 3.36 -7.96
C VAL A 88 22.13 2.44 -8.84
N ALA A 89 22.50 2.91 -10.02
CA ALA A 89 23.53 2.24 -10.81
C ALA A 89 24.79 2.28 -9.95
N VAL A 90 25.13 1.15 -9.32
CA VAL A 90 26.44 0.98 -8.70
C VAL A 90 27.44 0.92 -9.85
N SER A 91 28.12 2.03 -10.10
CA SER A 91 29.26 2.14 -11.02
C SER A 91 30.49 1.44 -10.45
#